data_AF-A0A093PX27-F1
#
_entry.id   AF-A0A093PX27-F1
#
_cell.length_a   1.000
_cell.length_b   1.000
_cell.length_c   1.000
_cell.angle_alpha   90.00
_cell.angle_beta   90.00
_cell.angle_gamma   90.00
#
_symmetry.space_group_name_H-M   'P 1'
#
loop_
_entity.id
_entity.type
_entity.pdbx_description
1 polymer ?
#
loop_
_entity_poly.entity_id
_entity_poly.type
_entity_poly.pdbx_seq_one_letter_code
_entity_poly.pdbx_strand_id
1 'polypeptide(L)'
;SPPVLQEETVNDLLSHLDSHKSMGPDGIHPRVLGKLAEELAKPLSIIYQQSWLTGEIPDDWKLANVTSIHQKGCKDDPGNYRP
;
A
#
# COMPACT_ATOMS: atom_id res chain seq x y z
N SER A 1 12.25 9.19 -20.42
CA SER A 1 12.60 7.77 -20.22
C SER A 1 11.89 7.27 -18.97
N PRO A 2 11.41 6.03 -18.91
CA PRO A 2 10.91 5.47 -17.66
C PRO A 2 12.00 5.54 -16.58
N PRO A 3 11.68 5.94 -15.34
CA PRO A 3 12.62 5.82 -14.25
C PRO A 3 12.98 4.34 -14.04
N VAL A 4 14.20 4.08 -13.58
CA VAL A 4 14.61 2.76 -13.10
C VAL A 4 14.27 2.72 -11.62
N LEU A 5 13.32 1.88 -11.23
CA LEU A 5 12.99 1.66 -9.83
C LEU A 5 14.02 0.70 -9.22
N GLN A 6 14.96 1.29 -8.48
CA GLN A 6 16.05 0.57 -7.86
C GLN A 6 15.59 -0.21 -6.64
N GLU A 7 16.11 -1.42 -6.45
CA GLU A 7 15.82 -2.29 -5.31
C GLU A 7 16.13 -1.58 -3.98
N GLU A 8 17.23 -0.85 -3.92
CA GLU A 8 17.67 -0.11 -2.74
C GLU A 8 16.65 0.97 -2.33
N THR A 9 16.03 1.63 -3.32
CA THR A 9 14.98 2.63 -3.05
C THR A 9 13.72 1.96 -2.49
N VAL A 10 13.34 0.80 -3.01
CA VAL A 10 12.18 0.05 -2.49
C VAL A 10 12.46 -0.45 -1.07
N ASN A 11 13.66 -0.97 -0.82
CA ASN A 11 14.08 -1.41 0.51
C ASN A 11 14.02 -0.26 1.53
N ASP A 12 14.59 0.89 1.19
CA ASP A 12 14.61 2.06 2.07
C ASP A 12 13.18 2.51 2.42
N LEU A 13 12.30 2.60 1.42
CA LEU A 13 10.90 2.97 1.64
C LEU A 13 10.14 1.95 2.51
N LEU A 14 10.37 0.65 2.31
CA LEU A 14 9.73 -0.40 3.13
C LEU A 14 10.22 -0.36 4.57
N SER A 15 11.52 -0.17 4.78
CA SER A 15 12.13 -0.14 6.12
C SER A 15 11.66 1.05 6.97
N HIS A 16 11.25 2.15 6.33
CA HIS A 16 10.76 3.37 6.97
C HIS A 16 9.23 3.48 7.03
N LEU A 17 8.49 2.40 6.75
CA LEU A 17 7.03 2.41 6.89
C LEU A 17 6.59 2.71 8.33
N ASP A 18 5.60 3.58 8.49
CA ASP A 18 5.02 3.90 9.80
C ASP A 18 4.30 2.69 10.38
N SER A 19 4.93 2.10 11.41
CA SER A 19 4.41 0.92 12.10
C SER A 19 3.11 1.16 12.88
N HIS A 20 2.65 2.40 13.03
CA HIS A 20 1.38 2.70 13.68
C HIS A 20 0.19 2.76 12.71
N LYS A 21 0.42 2.57 11.41
CA LYS A 21 -0.65 2.50 10.41
C LYS A 21 -1.39 1.17 10.46
N SER A 22 -2.66 1.20 10.08
CA SER A 22 -3.50 0.01 9.94
C SER A 22 -2.96 -0.93 8.86
N MET A 23 -3.24 -2.22 9.00
CA MET A 23 -3.02 -3.21 7.93
C MET A 23 -3.88 -2.92 6.70
N GLY A 24 -3.38 -3.33 5.54
CA GLY A 24 -4.15 -3.29 4.29
C GLY A 24 -5.25 -4.37 4.25
N PRO A 25 -5.99 -4.45 3.11
CA PRO A 25 -6.96 -5.52 2.87
C PRO A 25 -6.35 -6.92 2.87
N ASP A 26 -5.05 -7.00 2.64
CA ASP A 26 -4.22 -8.21 2.70
C ASP A 26 -3.95 -8.70 4.14
N GLY A 27 -4.30 -7.91 5.16
CA GLY A 27 -4.03 -8.21 6.57
C GLY A 27 -2.56 -8.07 6.97
N ILE A 28 -1.70 -7.55 6.09
CA ILE A 28 -0.27 -7.42 6.35
C ILE A 28 -0.02 -6.09 7.07
N HIS A 29 0.53 -6.19 8.27
CA HIS A 29 0.85 -5.02 9.08
C HIS A 29 2.13 -4.33 8.55
N PRO A 30 2.22 -2.99 8.51
CA PRO A 30 3.40 -2.26 8.04
C PRO A 30 4.72 -2.69 8.72
N ARG A 31 4.65 -3.03 10.01
CA ARG A 31 5.78 -3.58 10.78
C ARG A 31 6.34 -4.89 10.20
N VAL A 32 5.50 -5.73 9.59
CA VAL A 32 5.94 -6.97 8.93
C VAL A 32 6.65 -6.63 7.63
N LEU A 33 6.08 -5.73 6.83
CA LEU A 33 6.70 -5.24 5.59
C LEU A 33 8.09 -4.65 5.84
N GLY A 34 8.24 -3.81 6.87
CA GLY A 34 9.54 -3.23 7.23
C GLY A 34 10.56 -4.28 7.70
N LYS A 35 10.14 -5.33 8.40
CA LYS A 35 11.03 -6.44 8.79
C LYS A 35 11.47 -7.32 7.62
N LEU A 36 10.63 -7.41 6.58
CA LEU A 36 10.88 -8.21 5.38
C LEU A 36 11.35 -7.35 4.21
N ALA A 37 11.76 -6.09 4.46
CA ALA A 37 12.09 -5.13 3.42
C ALA A 37 13.19 -5.64 2.46
N GLU A 38 14.21 -6.31 2.98
CA GLU A 38 15.31 -6.87 2.17
C GLU A 38 14.81 -7.96 1.22
N GLU A 39 14.04 -8.91 1.75
CA GLU A 39 13.47 -10.01 0.96
C GLU A 39 12.44 -9.54 -0.06
N LEU A 40 11.68 -8.49 0.26
CA LEU A 40 10.58 -7.98 -0.57
C LEU A 40 11.04 -6.94 -1.60
N ALA A 41 12.19 -6.27 -1.40
CA ALA A 41 12.62 -5.16 -2.25
C ALA A 41 12.78 -5.57 -3.72
N LYS A 42 13.45 -6.70 -3.96
CA LYS A 42 13.69 -7.21 -5.31
C LYS A 42 12.42 -7.63 -6.06
N PRO A 43 11.53 -8.48 -5.51
CA PRO A 43 10.31 -8.84 -6.23
C PRO A 43 9.41 -7.62 -6.46
N LEU A 44 9.31 -6.70 -5.50
CA LEU A 44 8.48 -5.50 -5.65
C LEU A 44 9.05 -4.51 -6.68
N SER A 45 10.37 -4.31 -6.74
CA SER A 45 10.97 -3.43 -7.76
C SER A 45 10.68 -3.91 -9.18
N ILE A 46 10.71 -5.23 -9.40
CA ILE A 46 10.35 -5.83 -10.70
C ILE A 46 8.88 -5.57 -11.03
N ILE A 47 7.97 -5.81 -10.08
CA ILE A 47 6.54 -5.57 -10.29
C ILE A 47 6.28 -4.09 -10.59
N TYR A 48 6.83 -3.17 -9.79
CA TYR A 48 6.65 -1.73 -10.02
C TYR A 48 7.19 -1.28 -11.38
N GLN A 49 8.36 -1.78 -11.79
CA GLN A 49 8.94 -1.45 -13.08
C GLN A 49 8.06 -1.95 -14.24
N GLN A 50 7.55 -3.18 -14.14
CA GLN A 50 6.62 -3.73 -15.13
C GLN A 50 5.32 -2.93 -15.18
N SER A 51 4.77 -2.57 -14.02
CA SER A 51 3.54 -1.75 -13.94
C SER A 51 3.74 -0.38 -14.58
N TRP A 52 4.90 0.24 -14.39
CA TRP A 52 5.21 1.53 -15.02
C TRP A 52 5.34 1.43 -16.54
N LEU A 53 5.92 0.34 -17.05
CA LEU A 53 6.12 0.13 -18.49
C LEU A 53 4.83 -0.24 -19.23
N THR A 54 3.97 -1.01 -18.59
CA THR A 54 2.73 -1.54 -19.19
C THR A 54 1.52 -0.65 -18.92
N GLY A 55 1.55 0.14 -17.85
CA GLY A 55 0.38 0.87 -17.35
C GLY A 55 -0.63 -0.04 -16.64
N GLU A 56 -0.29 -1.29 -16.40
CA GLU A 56 -1.14 -2.27 -15.72
C GLU A 56 -0.65 -2.48 -14.28
N ILE A 57 -1.55 -2.81 -13.36
CA ILE A 57 -1.20 -3.18 -11.98
C ILE A 57 -1.81 -4.54 -11.64
N PRO A 58 -1.20 -5.31 -10.71
CA PRO A 58 -1.79 -6.55 -10.22
C PRO A 58 -3.24 -6.36 -9.77
N ASP A 59 -4.11 -7.32 -10.08
CA ASP A 59 -5.53 -7.23 -9.71
C ASP A 59 -5.72 -7.14 -8.18
N ASP A 60 -4.87 -7.82 -7.41
CA ASP A 60 -4.85 -7.73 -5.94
C ASP A 60 -4.63 -6.30 -5.42
N TRP A 61 -3.93 -5.45 -6.18
CA TRP A 61 -3.66 -4.06 -5.81
C TRP A 61 -4.81 -3.12 -6.19
N LYS A 62 -5.74 -3.57 -7.04
CA LYS A 62 -6.96 -2.81 -7.37
C LYS A 62 -8.01 -2.90 -6.25
N LEU A 63 -7.84 -3.83 -5.32
CA LEU A 63 -8.74 -4.02 -4.19
C LEU A 63 -8.38 -3.05 -3.06
N ALA A 64 -9.31 -2.18 -2.70
CA ALA A 64 -9.19 -1.28 -1.55
C ALA A 64 -10.28 -1.59 -0.51
N ASN A 65 -9.92 -1.53 0.77
CA ASN A 65 -10.89 -1.65 1.85
C ASN A 65 -11.64 -0.31 1.98
N VAL A 66 -12.84 -0.23 1.43
CA VAL A 66 -13.72 0.94 1.57
C VAL A 66 -14.45 0.81 2.90
N THR A 67 -13.83 1.34 3.96
CA THR A 67 -14.50 1.48 5.27
C THR A 67 -14.96 2.90 5.45
N SER A 68 -16.28 3.09 5.54
CA SER A 68 -16.88 4.40 5.79
C SER A 68 -16.39 4.96 7.14
N ILE A 69 -15.74 6.12 7.12
CA ILE A 69 -15.26 6.76 8.34
C ILE A 69 -16.36 7.68 8.86
N HIS A 70 -16.91 7.35 10.03
CA HIS A 70 -17.89 8.19 10.72
C HIS A 70 -17.26 9.53 11.12
N GLN A 71 -17.82 10.62 10.60
CA GLN A 71 -17.56 11.99 11.03
C GLN A 71 -18.40 12.32 12.28
N LYS A 72 -18.21 13.50 12.87
CA LYS A 72 -18.97 13.93 14.04
C LYS A 72 -20.46 14.03 13.71
N GLY A 73 -21.35 13.52 14.57
CA GLY A 73 -22.79 13.54 14.32
C GLY A 73 -23.49 12.27 14.80
N CYS A 74 -24.71 12.05 14.28
CA CYS A 74 -25.46 10.83 14.53
C CYS A 74 -24.91 9.69 13.66
N LYS A 75 -24.71 8.51 14.26
CA LYS A 75 -24.24 7.30 13.56
C LYS A 75 -25.30 6.70 12.63
N ASP A 76 -26.57 7.02 12.83
CA ASP A 76 -27.65 6.51 11.98
C ASP A 76 -27.91 7.41 10.75
N ASP A 77 -27.24 8.56 10.67
CA ASP A 77 -27.36 9.49 9.54
C ASP A 77 -26.27 9.21 8.49
N PRO A 78 -26.64 8.75 7.29
CA PRO A 78 -25.69 8.43 6.23
C PRO A 78 -24.84 9.63 5.79
N GLY A 79 -25.33 10.87 5.97
CA GLY A 79 -24.61 12.09 5.63
C GLY A 79 -23.38 12.35 6.51
N ASN A 80 -23.27 11.68 7.65
CA ASN A 80 -22.13 11.81 8.57
C ASN A 80 -20.99 10.83 8.28
N TYR A 81 -21.04 10.10 7.16
CA TYR A 81 -19.97 9.18 6.77
C TYR A 81 -19.24 9.68 5.53
N ARG A 82 -17.90 9.57 5.53
CA ARG A 82 -17.11 9.72 4.31
C ARG A 82 -16.90 8.34 3.67
N PRO A 83 -17.06 8.22 2.33
CA PRO A 83 -16.67 7.02 1.59
C PRO A 83 -15.19 6.69 1.78
#